data_AF-A0ABC8KSR6-F1
#
_entry.id   AF-A0ABC8KSR6-F1
#
_cell.length_a   1.000
_cell.length_b   1.000
_cell.length_c   1.000
_cell.angle_alpha   90.00
_cell.angle_beta   90.00
_cell.angle_gamma   90.00
#
_symmetry.space_group_name_H-M   'P 1'
#
loop_
_entity.id
_entity.type
_entity.pdbx_description
1 polymer ?
#
loop_
_entity_poly.entity_id
_entity_poly.type
_entity_poly.pdbx_seq_one_letter_code
_entity_poly.pdbx_strand_id
1 'polypeptide(L)'
;MAARLLRTNFIRRPYRSSALSPVGQPTVTASTAVVPEILSFGQQAPEPPVHHPKPNEAHHDIDLSDQARLFASVPTSDLLRSTAVLHAAAIGPMVDLGSWVMSSKLMDNALTRGMVLGLVKSTFYDHFCAGEDADAAAKRVSSVYEATGLKGMLVYGVEHADDAASCNDNMQHFIRTIEAAKSLPTSHFSSVVVKITAICPISLLKRVSDLLRWEYKTQNFKLSWKLKSFPVFSDSSPLYHTNSEPQPLTAEEERELEAAHVRIQEICRKCQESNVPLLIDAEDTILQPAIDYMAYSSAILFNADKDRPIVYNTVQAYLRDAGERLHLAVQEAERENVPMGFKLVRGAYMSSEARLADSLGHKSPVHDTIQNTHACYNNCMTFLMEKASNGSGFGVVLATHNADSGRLASKKASELNIDKQNGKIEFAQLYGMSDALSFGLKRAGFNVSKYMPFGPVETAIPYLVRRAYENRGMMATGAIDRQLMRMELKRRLLAGTA
;
A
#
# COMPACT_ATOMS: atom_id res chain seq x y z
N MET A 1 -25.77 60.25 -10.74
CA MET A 1 -25.70 61.61 -10.17
C MET A 1 -25.19 61.51 -8.74
N ALA A 2 -24.08 62.21 -8.47
CA ALA A 2 -23.58 62.74 -7.19
C ALA A 2 -23.29 61.75 -6.04
N ALA A 3 -22.05 61.41 -5.64
CA ALA A 3 -20.87 62.20 -5.26
C ALA A 3 -20.93 62.83 -3.85
N ARG A 4 -20.17 62.21 -2.93
CA ARG A 4 -19.08 62.80 -2.13
C ARG A 4 -19.41 63.56 -0.81
N LEU A 5 -18.49 63.37 0.15
CA LEU A 5 -18.10 64.23 1.30
C LEU A 5 -18.95 64.06 2.59
N LEU A 6 -18.44 64.12 3.83
CA LEU A 6 -17.11 64.35 4.40
C LEU A 6 -17.16 63.97 5.91
N ARG A 7 -15.98 63.61 6.45
CA ARG A 7 -15.65 63.55 7.89
C ARG A 7 -15.84 64.91 8.58
N THR A 8 -16.08 64.90 9.90
CA THR A 8 -15.21 65.61 10.89
C THR A 8 -15.50 65.21 12.35
N ASN A 9 -14.40 65.18 13.12
CA ASN A 9 -14.27 64.97 14.56
C ASN A 9 -14.48 66.27 15.37
N PHE A 10 -14.58 66.13 16.70
CA PHE A 10 -14.01 66.96 17.81
C PHE A 10 -15.02 67.03 19.00
N ILE A 11 -14.74 67.03 20.32
CA ILE A 11 -13.56 67.07 21.23
C ILE A 11 -14.01 66.69 22.67
N ARG A 12 -13.14 65.95 23.41
CA ARG A 12 -12.75 65.93 24.87
C ARG A 12 -13.72 66.50 25.95
N ARG A 13 -13.83 66.06 27.22
CA ARG A 13 -13.03 65.37 28.29
C ARG A 13 -13.94 65.32 29.58
N PRO A 14 -13.54 64.93 30.83
CA PRO A 14 -12.39 64.16 31.34
C PRO A 14 -12.70 63.08 32.45
N TYR A 15 -11.69 62.24 32.74
CA TYR A 15 -11.26 61.59 34.01
C TYR A 15 -12.26 61.06 35.07
N ARG A 16 -12.13 59.76 35.40
CA ARG A 16 -11.92 59.30 36.79
C ARG A 16 -11.25 57.91 36.85
N SER A 17 -10.32 57.80 37.80
CA SER A 17 -9.56 56.61 38.20
C SER A 17 -10.33 55.82 39.25
N SER A 18 -10.33 54.49 39.16
CA SER A 18 -10.45 53.58 40.31
C SER A 18 -9.98 52.17 39.94
N ALA A 19 -8.93 51.71 40.61
CA ALA A 19 -8.45 50.33 40.59
C ALA A 19 -9.35 49.43 41.45
N LEU A 20 -9.71 48.24 40.94
CA LEU A 20 -10.22 47.10 41.71
C LEU A 20 -9.77 45.78 41.04
N SER A 21 -9.42 44.81 41.89
CA SER A 21 -8.73 43.53 41.67
C SER A 21 -9.41 42.54 40.72
N PRO A 22 -8.66 41.55 40.15
CA PRO A 22 -9.21 40.61 39.18
C PRO A 22 -10.07 39.52 39.85
N VAL A 23 -11.31 39.38 39.37
CA VAL A 23 -12.21 38.26 39.69
C VAL A 23 -11.90 37.10 38.74
N GLY A 24 -11.83 35.89 39.31
CA GLY A 24 -11.31 34.68 38.70
C GLY A 24 -12.01 34.20 37.42
N GLN A 25 -11.22 33.56 36.56
CA GLN A 25 -11.69 32.81 35.40
C GLN A 25 -12.31 31.47 35.85
N PRO A 26 -13.42 31.03 35.23
CA PRO A 26 -13.97 29.70 35.44
C PRO A 26 -13.08 28.65 34.78
N THR A 27 -12.77 27.62 35.56
CA THR A 27 -11.95 26.46 35.19
C THR A 27 -12.74 25.56 34.24
N VAL A 28 -12.24 25.39 33.00
CA VAL A 28 -12.72 24.37 32.06
C VAL A 28 -11.83 23.15 32.24
N THR A 29 -12.37 22.06 32.80
CA THR A 29 -11.72 20.76 32.83
C THR A 29 -11.83 20.10 31.46
N ALA A 30 -10.83 20.31 30.61
CA ALA A 30 -10.58 19.47 29.44
C ALA A 30 -9.74 18.27 29.90
N SER A 31 -10.29 17.06 29.74
CA SER A 31 -9.55 15.81 29.90
C SER A 31 -8.65 15.64 28.68
N THR A 32 -7.39 16.05 28.81
CA THR A 32 -6.32 15.71 27.87
C THR A 32 -5.82 14.31 28.22
N ALA A 33 -6.06 13.34 27.34
CA ALA A 33 -5.34 12.09 27.37
C ALA A 33 -3.86 12.39 27.06
N VAL A 34 -3.02 12.30 28.08
CA VAL A 34 -1.58 12.50 27.99
C VAL A 34 -1.00 11.31 27.21
N VAL A 35 -0.59 11.56 25.97
CA VAL A 35 0.29 10.66 25.21
C VAL A 35 1.63 10.63 25.96
N PRO A 36 2.17 9.46 26.37
CA PRO A 36 3.44 9.41 27.09
C PRO A 36 4.58 10.00 26.28
N GLU A 37 5.47 10.72 26.96
CA GLU A 37 6.64 11.46 26.49
C GLU A 37 7.78 10.53 25.98
N ILE A 38 7.46 9.61 25.07
CA ILE A 38 8.43 8.69 24.42
C ILE A 38 8.49 8.94 22.89
N LEU A 39 7.81 9.97 22.38
CA LEU A 39 7.81 10.32 20.95
C LEU A 39 8.69 11.54 20.66
N SER A 40 10.01 11.31 20.58
CA SER A 40 10.96 12.25 19.99
C SER A 40 11.67 11.59 18.79
N PHE A 41 11.00 11.58 17.64
CA PHE A 41 11.62 11.19 16.36
C PHE A 41 12.56 12.29 15.86
N GLY A 42 13.72 12.47 16.49
CA GLY A 42 14.61 13.59 16.16
C GLY A 42 16.01 13.62 16.75
N GLN A 43 16.59 12.52 17.26
CA GLN A 43 18.00 12.51 17.68
C GLN A 43 18.80 11.33 17.12
N GLN A 44 20.04 11.65 16.74
CA GLN A 44 21.07 10.77 16.19
C GLN A 44 21.33 9.60 17.15
N ALA A 45 21.30 8.36 16.64
CA ALA A 45 21.57 7.17 17.42
C ALA A 45 23.02 7.17 17.98
N PRO A 46 23.26 6.76 19.25
CA PRO A 46 24.60 6.52 19.74
C PRO A 46 25.21 5.25 19.11
N GLU A 47 26.53 5.24 18.92
CA GLU A 47 27.28 4.11 18.35
C GLU A 47 27.07 2.81 19.15
N PRO A 48 27.00 1.64 18.48
CA PRO A 48 26.73 0.37 19.15
C PRO A 48 27.93 -0.11 19.97
N PRO A 49 27.71 -0.73 21.15
CA PRO A 49 28.78 -1.33 21.94
C PRO A 49 29.38 -2.54 21.20
N VAL A 50 30.71 -2.63 21.24
CA VAL A 50 31.49 -3.74 20.69
C VAL A 50 31.16 -5.03 21.45
N HIS A 51 30.40 -5.93 20.82
CA HIS A 51 30.08 -7.24 21.37
C HIS A 51 31.00 -8.29 20.74
N HIS A 52 31.79 -8.99 21.55
CA HIS A 52 32.51 -10.19 21.10
C HIS A 52 31.49 -11.31 20.83
N PRO A 53 31.53 -11.99 19.67
CA PRO A 53 30.59 -13.06 19.37
C PRO A 53 30.94 -14.33 20.17
N LYS A 54 29.91 -14.93 20.79
CA LYS A 54 29.97 -16.33 21.23
C LYS A 54 29.91 -17.24 19.99
N PRO A 55 30.69 -18.32 19.91
CA PRO A 55 30.62 -19.21 18.76
C PRO A 55 29.42 -20.15 18.87
N ASN A 56 28.73 -20.33 17.73
CA ASN A 56 27.85 -21.46 17.38
C ASN A 56 26.32 -21.33 17.59
N GLU A 57 25.71 -20.28 17.04
CA GLU A 57 24.34 -20.35 16.52
C GLU A 57 24.38 -20.07 15.01
N ALA A 58 23.86 -21.00 14.19
CA ALA A 58 23.81 -20.85 12.75
C ALA A 58 22.75 -19.80 12.37
N HIS A 59 23.13 -18.52 12.40
CA HIS A 59 22.33 -17.43 11.85
C HIS A 59 22.01 -17.72 10.38
N HIS A 60 20.77 -18.10 10.07
CA HIS A 60 20.27 -18.19 8.70
C HIS A 60 19.93 -16.78 8.21
N ASP A 61 20.97 -15.97 8.02
CA ASP A 61 20.85 -14.69 7.32
C ASP A 61 20.43 -14.93 5.86
N ILE A 62 19.72 -13.97 5.28
CA ILE A 62 19.32 -14.04 3.87
C ILE A 62 20.59 -13.91 3.01
N ASP A 63 21.09 -15.04 2.52
CA ASP A 63 22.19 -15.09 1.56
C ASP A 63 21.68 -14.84 0.13
N LEU A 64 22.00 -13.65 -0.39
CA LEU A 64 21.70 -13.25 -1.77
C LEU A 64 22.90 -13.36 -2.71
N SER A 65 24.04 -13.90 -2.24
CA SER A 65 25.29 -13.92 -3.00
C SER A 65 25.42 -15.12 -3.95
N ASP A 66 24.73 -16.23 -3.65
CA ASP A 66 24.78 -17.46 -4.45
C ASP A 66 23.69 -17.48 -5.53
N GLN A 67 23.98 -16.87 -6.69
CA GLN A 67 23.04 -16.80 -7.81
C GLN A 67 22.66 -18.17 -8.36
N ALA A 68 23.56 -19.15 -8.31
CA ALA A 68 23.32 -20.48 -8.84
C ALA A 68 22.24 -21.20 -8.03
N ARG A 69 22.28 -21.06 -6.70
CA ARG A 69 21.25 -21.62 -5.83
C ARG A 69 19.95 -20.83 -5.86
N LEU A 70 20.00 -19.50 -5.94
CA LEU A 70 18.79 -18.68 -5.98
C LEU A 70 17.93 -18.98 -7.20
N PHE A 71 18.54 -19.14 -8.37
CA PHE A 71 17.84 -19.32 -9.64
C PHE A 71 17.80 -20.77 -10.12
N ALA A 72 18.16 -21.75 -9.27
CA ALA A 72 18.26 -23.16 -9.65
C ALA A 72 16.96 -23.72 -10.26
N SER A 73 15.81 -23.32 -9.73
CA SER A 73 14.50 -23.78 -10.23
C SER A 73 13.96 -22.96 -11.41
N VAL A 74 14.64 -21.89 -11.80
CA VAL A 74 14.18 -21.00 -12.89
C VAL A 74 14.77 -21.47 -14.23
N PRO A 75 13.94 -21.75 -15.26
CA PRO A 75 14.42 -22.13 -16.59
C PRO A 75 15.29 -21.05 -17.26
N THR A 76 16.24 -21.46 -18.10
CA THR A 76 17.15 -20.52 -18.79
C THR A 76 16.39 -19.59 -19.74
N SER A 77 15.33 -20.09 -20.39
CA SER A 77 14.44 -19.27 -21.23
C SER A 77 13.79 -18.14 -20.46
N ASP A 78 13.40 -18.39 -19.21
CA ASP A 78 12.69 -17.43 -18.38
C ASP A 78 13.65 -16.40 -17.79
N LEU A 79 14.88 -16.82 -17.45
CA LEU A 79 15.96 -15.89 -17.10
C LEU A 79 16.32 -14.97 -18.27
N LEU A 80 16.40 -15.49 -19.50
CA LEU A 80 16.67 -14.70 -20.70
C LEU A 80 15.55 -13.68 -20.95
N ARG A 81 14.29 -14.13 -20.89
CA ARG A 81 13.11 -13.26 -21.06
C ARG A 81 13.09 -12.16 -20.00
N SER A 82 13.22 -12.52 -18.72
CA SER A 82 13.19 -11.57 -17.60
C SER A 82 14.33 -10.57 -17.71
N THR A 83 15.54 -11.02 -18.06
CA THR A 83 16.69 -10.13 -18.30
C THR A 83 16.43 -9.16 -19.44
N ALA A 84 15.84 -9.62 -20.55
CA ALA A 84 15.53 -8.77 -21.69
C ALA A 84 14.46 -7.72 -21.37
N VAL A 85 13.35 -8.12 -20.74
CA VAL A 85 12.24 -7.22 -20.36
C VAL A 85 12.73 -6.18 -19.35
N LEU A 86 13.41 -6.60 -18.28
CA LEU A 86 13.92 -5.68 -17.26
C LEU A 86 15.03 -4.77 -17.78
N HIS A 87 15.80 -5.21 -18.78
CA HIS A 87 16.76 -4.34 -19.43
C HIS A 87 16.09 -3.29 -20.30
N ALA A 88 15.06 -3.66 -21.08
CA ALA A 88 14.27 -2.71 -21.84
C ALA A 88 13.59 -1.67 -20.94
N ALA A 89 13.01 -2.10 -19.81
CA ALA A 89 12.40 -1.21 -18.81
C ALA A 89 13.41 -0.24 -18.17
N ALA A 90 14.69 -0.64 -18.08
CA ALA A 90 15.73 0.22 -17.53
C ALA A 90 16.15 1.36 -18.47
N ILE A 91 15.92 1.21 -19.78
CA ILE A 91 16.31 2.18 -20.80
C ILE A 91 15.21 3.23 -20.94
N GLY A 92 15.45 4.43 -20.38
CA GLY A 92 14.49 5.54 -20.39
C GLY A 92 13.85 5.81 -21.77
N PRO A 93 14.63 5.97 -22.85
CA PRO A 93 14.08 6.14 -24.20
C PRO A 93 13.14 5.03 -24.68
N MET A 94 13.35 3.78 -24.25
CA MET A 94 12.47 2.65 -24.60
C MET A 94 11.12 2.75 -23.88
N VAL A 95 11.16 3.14 -22.60
CA VAL A 95 9.94 3.39 -21.81
C VAL A 95 9.16 4.57 -22.40
N ASP A 96 9.85 5.66 -22.74
CA ASP A 96 9.23 6.86 -23.31
C ASP A 96 8.60 6.55 -24.69
N LEU A 97 9.29 5.75 -25.53
CA LEU A 97 8.74 5.25 -26.79
C LEU A 97 7.50 4.39 -26.58
N GLY A 98 7.54 3.45 -25.63
CA GLY A 98 6.40 2.60 -25.30
C GLY A 98 5.18 3.42 -24.89
N SER A 99 5.35 4.36 -23.96
CA SER A 99 4.29 5.27 -23.53
C SER A 99 3.74 6.11 -24.68
N TRP A 100 4.62 6.62 -25.56
CA TRP A 100 4.19 7.36 -26.74
C TRP A 100 3.35 6.50 -27.69
N VAL A 101 3.79 5.27 -28.02
CA VAL A 101 3.05 4.34 -28.88
C VAL A 101 1.64 4.11 -28.32
N MET A 102 1.52 3.86 -27.02
CA MET A 102 0.23 3.62 -26.36
C MET A 102 -0.70 4.83 -26.40
N SER A 103 -0.16 6.04 -26.48
CA SER A 103 -0.92 7.30 -26.57
C SER A 103 -1.12 7.81 -28.01
N SER A 104 -0.59 7.10 -29.01
CA SER A 104 -0.57 7.55 -30.39
C SER A 104 -1.79 7.10 -31.19
N LYS A 105 -2.03 7.74 -32.35
CA LYS A 105 -3.08 7.34 -33.30
C LYS A 105 -2.93 5.92 -33.87
N LEU A 106 -1.79 5.26 -33.63
CA LEU A 106 -1.62 3.84 -33.97
C LEU A 106 -2.59 2.95 -33.18
N MET A 107 -3.04 3.39 -32.01
CA MET A 107 -4.02 2.68 -31.19
C MET A 107 -5.47 2.89 -31.65
N ASP A 108 -5.72 3.84 -32.56
CA ASP A 108 -7.06 4.13 -33.09
C ASP A 108 -7.47 3.14 -34.19
N ASN A 109 -6.50 2.57 -34.92
CA ASN A 109 -6.77 1.57 -35.96
C ASN A 109 -6.73 0.15 -35.37
N ALA A 110 -7.79 -0.62 -35.60
CA ALA A 110 -7.97 -1.95 -35.03
C ALA A 110 -6.85 -2.95 -35.38
N LEU A 111 -6.31 -2.89 -36.61
CA LEU A 111 -5.23 -3.80 -37.04
C LEU A 111 -3.91 -3.49 -36.33
N THR A 112 -3.50 -2.23 -36.34
CA THR A 112 -2.24 -1.80 -35.68
C THR A 112 -2.35 -1.94 -34.18
N ARG A 113 -3.52 -1.62 -33.60
CA ARG A 113 -3.82 -1.87 -32.18
C ARG A 113 -3.65 -3.34 -31.82
N GLY A 114 -4.24 -4.26 -32.60
CA GLY A 114 -4.12 -5.70 -32.36
C GLY A 114 -2.65 -6.17 -32.41
N MET A 115 -1.86 -5.66 -33.36
CA MET A 115 -0.43 -5.96 -33.44
C MET A 115 0.36 -5.44 -32.24
N VAL A 116 0.12 -4.18 -31.84
CA VAL A 116 0.80 -3.56 -30.68
C VAL A 116 0.44 -4.31 -29.40
N LEU A 117 -0.85 -4.59 -29.17
CA LEU A 117 -1.30 -5.31 -27.99
C LEU A 117 -0.77 -6.75 -27.97
N GLY A 118 -0.68 -7.44 -29.11
CA GLY A 118 -0.06 -8.76 -29.21
C GLY A 118 1.43 -8.74 -28.85
N LEU A 119 2.16 -7.70 -29.26
CA LEU A 119 3.56 -7.51 -28.87
C LEU A 119 3.69 -7.22 -27.36
N VAL A 120 2.88 -6.30 -26.82
CA VAL A 120 2.86 -5.98 -25.38
C VAL A 120 2.53 -7.22 -24.57
N LYS A 121 1.54 -8.00 -25.01
CA LYS A 121 1.10 -9.26 -24.40
C LYS A 121 2.27 -10.25 -24.26
N SER A 122 2.89 -10.61 -25.38
CA SER A 122 3.97 -11.61 -25.45
C SER A 122 5.30 -11.20 -24.79
N THR A 123 5.42 -9.95 -24.34
CA THR A 123 6.64 -9.39 -23.75
C THR A 123 6.42 -8.86 -22.33
N PHE A 124 6.06 -7.58 -22.19
CA PHE A 124 5.95 -6.88 -20.91
C PHE A 124 4.81 -7.40 -20.05
N TYR A 125 3.65 -7.65 -20.66
CA TYR A 125 2.47 -8.11 -19.94
C TYR A 125 2.72 -9.50 -19.34
N ASP A 126 3.16 -10.48 -20.11
CA ASP A 126 3.40 -11.85 -19.62
C ASP A 126 4.45 -11.93 -18.49
N HIS A 127 5.32 -10.91 -18.40
CA HIS A 127 6.34 -10.81 -17.35
C HIS A 127 5.79 -10.21 -16.04
N PHE A 128 4.88 -9.24 -16.11
CA PHE A 128 4.36 -8.51 -14.94
C PHE A 128 2.92 -8.87 -14.55
N CYS A 129 2.20 -9.59 -15.40
CA CYS A 129 0.80 -9.99 -15.22
C CYS A 129 0.63 -11.51 -15.26
N ALA A 130 -0.37 -12.01 -14.55
CA ALA A 130 -0.62 -13.42 -14.35
C ALA A 130 -1.58 -14.05 -15.36
N GLY A 131 -2.30 -13.24 -16.14
CA GLY A 131 -3.25 -13.71 -17.14
C GLY A 131 -4.36 -12.69 -17.38
N GLU A 132 -5.20 -12.93 -18.39
CA GLU A 132 -6.25 -11.98 -18.80
C GLU A 132 -7.54 -12.11 -17.98
N ASP A 133 -7.70 -13.21 -17.24
CA ASP A 133 -8.86 -13.51 -16.42
C ASP A 133 -8.44 -14.25 -15.13
N ALA A 134 -9.41 -14.44 -14.23
CA ALA A 134 -9.18 -15.02 -12.90
C ALA A 134 -8.71 -16.48 -12.96
N ASP A 135 -9.19 -17.27 -13.92
CA ASP A 135 -8.82 -18.68 -14.06
C ASP A 135 -7.39 -18.83 -14.60
N ALA A 136 -7.04 -18.02 -15.59
CA ALA A 136 -5.67 -17.92 -16.10
C ALA A 136 -4.70 -17.48 -15.00
N ALA A 137 -5.10 -16.49 -14.21
CA ALA A 137 -4.30 -16.01 -13.08
C ALA A 137 -4.14 -17.09 -12.00
N ALA A 138 -5.20 -17.81 -11.63
CA ALA A 138 -5.13 -18.91 -10.66
C ALA A 138 -4.23 -20.06 -11.14
N LYS A 139 -4.31 -20.43 -12.43
CA LYS A 139 -3.39 -21.40 -13.04
C LYS A 139 -1.95 -20.92 -12.95
N ARG A 140 -1.70 -19.63 -13.22
CA ARG A 140 -0.35 -19.06 -13.10
C ARG A 140 0.16 -19.07 -11.66
N VAL A 141 -0.69 -18.77 -10.67
CA VAL A 141 -0.33 -18.89 -9.25
C VAL A 141 0.12 -20.32 -8.94
N SER A 142 -0.61 -21.32 -9.42
CA SER A 142 -0.24 -22.73 -9.23
C SER A 142 1.11 -23.06 -9.87
N SER A 143 1.33 -22.66 -11.12
CA SER A 143 2.61 -22.88 -11.81
C SER A 143 3.79 -22.20 -11.11
N VAL A 144 3.60 -20.98 -10.61
CA VAL A 144 4.64 -20.26 -9.86
C VAL A 144 4.95 -20.96 -8.55
N TYR A 145 3.92 -21.38 -7.81
CA TYR A 145 4.12 -22.10 -6.55
C TYR A 145 4.86 -23.42 -6.76
N GLU A 146 4.44 -24.25 -7.71
CA GLU A 146 5.09 -25.54 -7.97
C GLU A 146 6.56 -25.38 -8.40
N ALA A 147 6.88 -24.32 -9.15
CA ALA A 147 8.24 -24.06 -9.61
C ALA A 147 9.15 -23.43 -8.52
N THR A 148 8.58 -22.70 -7.55
CA THR A 148 9.40 -21.81 -6.69
C THR A 148 9.04 -21.83 -5.20
N GLY A 149 7.90 -22.40 -4.83
CA GLY A 149 7.31 -22.34 -3.51
C GLY A 149 6.78 -20.95 -3.11
N LEU A 150 6.74 -19.99 -4.04
CA LEU A 150 6.20 -18.64 -3.84
C LEU A 150 4.68 -18.64 -4.02
N LYS A 151 3.98 -17.96 -3.11
CA LYS A 151 2.53 -17.80 -3.17
C LYS A 151 2.10 -16.72 -4.17
N GLY A 152 0.84 -16.72 -4.56
CA GLY A 152 0.22 -15.66 -5.34
C GLY A 152 -0.74 -14.78 -4.53
N MET A 153 -0.70 -13.47 -4.79
CA MET A 153 -1.78 -12.53 -4.44
C MET A 153 -2.49 -12.13 -5.73
N LEU A 154 -3.78 -12.44 -5.86
CA LEU A 154 -4.53 -12.15 -7.08
C LEU A 154 -5.02 -10.72 -7.08
N VAL A 155 -4.69 -9.96 -8.12
CA VAL A 155 -4.99 -8.54 -8.21
C VAL A 155 -5.73 -8.27 -9.51
N TYR A 156 -7.01 -7.98 -9.43
CA TYR A 156 -7.74 -7.58 -10.63
C TYR A 156 -7.25 -6.19 -11.07
N GLY A 157 -6.86 -6.07 -12.34
CA GLY A 157 -6.14 -4.91 -12.88
C GLY A 157 -6.97 -3.63 -13.02
N VAL A 158 -8.26 -3.65 -12.70
CA VAL A 158 -9.09 -2.45 -12.73
C VAL A 158 -8.70 -1.53 -11.58
N GLU A 159 -8.39 -0.28 -11.94
CA GLU A 159 -7.95 0.72 -10.97
C GLU A 159 -9.07 1.60 -10.43
N HIS A 160 -10.12 1.86 -11.20
CA HIS A 160 -11.22 2.73 -10.77
C HIS A 160 -12.52 2.47 -11.54
N ALA A 161 -13.63 2.96 -11.00
CA ALA A 161 -14.92 3.10 -11.66
C ALA A 161 -15.45 4.53 -11.52
N ASP A 162 -16.13 5.01 -12.55
CA ASP A 162 -16.69 6.37 -12.59
C ASP A 162 -18.18 6.41 -12.21
N ASP A 163 -18.87 5.28 -12.28
CA ASP A 163 -20.31 5.17 -12.08
C ASP A 163 -20.71 3.89 -11.31
N ALA A 164 -21.95 3.85 -10.84
CA ALA A 164 -22.49 2.77 -10.02
C ALA A 164 -22.60 1.42 -10.75
N ALA A 165 -22.85 1.42 -12.06
CA ALA A 165 -22.93 0.19 -12.85
C ALA A 165 -21.55 -0.44 -13.01
N SER A 166 -20.54 0.37 -13.36
CA SER A 166 -19.13 -0.01 -13.39
C SER A 166 -18.66 -0.55 -12.03
N CYS A 167 -19.07 0.09 -10.92
CA CYS A 167 -18.77 -0.39 -9.57
C CYS A 167 -19.38 -1.79 -9.28
N ASN A 168 -20.62 -2.03 -9.74
CA ASN A 168 -21.29 -3.32 -9.58
C ASN A 168 -20.62 -4.42 -10.42
N ASP A 169 -20.25 -4.11 -11.66
CA ASP A 169 -19.55 -5.05 -12.54
C ASP A 169 -18.18 -5.44 -11.97
N ASN A 170 -17.44 -4.45 -11.46
CA ASN A 170 -16.16 -4.67 -10.79
C ASN A 170 -16.31 -5.54 -9.53
N MET A 171 -17.35 -5.31 -8.72
CA MET A 171 -17.66 -6.19 -7.59
C MET A 171 -17.82 -7.65 -8.05
N GLN A 172 -18.55 -7.90 -9.15
CA GLN A 172 -18.70 -9.25 -9.69
C GLN A 172 -17.38 -9.86 -10.17
N HIS A 173 -16.47 -9.05 -10.72
CA HIS A 173 -15.11 -9.51 -11.03
C HIS A 173 -14.32 -9.90 -9.78
N PHE A 174 -14.42 -9.14 -8.69
CA PHE A 174 -13.79 -9.51 -7.41
C PHE A 174 -14.38 -10.81 -6.84
N ILE A 175 -15.69 -11.01 -6.90
CA ILE A 175 -16.34 -12.26 -6.49
C ILE A 175 -15.84 -13.45 -7.32
N ARG A 176 -15.74 -13.31 -8.66
CA ARG A 176 -15.13 -14.34 -9.52
C ARG A 176 -13.67 -14.63 -9.16
N THR A 177 -12.92 -13.59 -8.79
CA THR A 177 -11.52 -13.72 -8.34
C THR A 177 -11.43 -14.54 -7.06
N ILE A 178 -12.34 -14.32 -6.11
CA ILE A 178 -12.42 -15.08 -4.86
C ILE A 178 -12.76 -16.54 -5.12
N GLU A 179 -13.68 -16.83 -6.05
CA GLU A 179 -14.00 -18.21 -6.42
C GLU A 179 -12.83 -18.92 -7.12
N ALA A 180 -12.12 -18.24 -8.01
CA ALA A 180 -10.89 -18.77 -8.59
C ALA A 180 -9.82 -19.02 -7.52
N ALA A 181 -9.65 -18.10 -6.57
CA ALA A 181 -8.73 -18.26 -5.45
C ALA A 181 -9.10 -19.45 -4.53
N LYS A 182 -10.39 -19.65 -4.27
CA LYS A 182 -10.90 -20.77 -3.47
C LYS A 182 -10.55 -22.13 -4.07
N SER A 183 -10.41 -22.21 -5.39
CA SER A 183 -9.99 -23.45 -6.08
C SER A 183 -8.52 -23.79 -5.88
N LEU A 184 -7.70 -22.84 -5.41
CA LEU A 184 -6.28 -23.04 -5.15
C LEU A 184 -6.04 -23.70 -3.79
N PRO A 185 -5.00 -24.54 -3.65
CA PRO A 185 -4.57 -24.97 -2.33
C PRO A 185 -4.17 -23.77 -1.47
N THR A 186 -4.52 -23.80 -0.18
CA THR A 186 -4.20 -22.72 0.78
C THR A 186 -2.70 -22.44 0.91
N SER A 187 -1.85 -23.42 0.56
CA SER A 187 -0.40 -23.26 0.53
C SER A 187 0.09 -22.41 -0.65
N HIS A 188 -0.67 -22.34 -1.75
CA HIS A 188 -0.28 -21.65 -3.00
C HIS A 188 -0.71 -20.19 -3.04
N PHE A 189 -1.71 -19.84 -2.25
CA PHE A 189 -2.39 -18.56 -2.32
C PHE A 189 -2.26 -17.77 -1.03
N SER A 190 -2.21 -16.44 -1.18
CA SER A 190 -2.12 -15.49 -0.07
C SER A 190 -3.42 -14.72 0.09
N SER A 191 -3.76 -13.85 -0.85
CA SER A 191 -4.91 -12.94 -0.72
C SER A 191 -5.46 -12.47 -2.07
N VAL A 192 -6.73 -12.07 -2.09
CA VAL A 192 -7.28 -11.24 -3.17
C VAL A 192 -7.04 -9.78 -2.81
N VAL A 193 -6.60 -8.97 -3.77
CA VAL A 193 -6.38 -7.54 -3.58
C VAL A 193 -7.48 -6.75 -4.28
N VAL A 194 -8.01 -5.74 -3.57
CA VAL A 194 -9.05 -4.84 -4.07
C VAL A 194 -8.63 -3.38 -3.90
N LYS A 195 -9.09 -2.53 -4.84
CA LYS A 195 -9.03 -1.07 -4.72
C LYS A 195 -10.44 -0.56 -4.48
N ILE A 196 -10.59 0.35 -3.52
CA ILE A 196 -11.92 0.86 -3.16
C ILE A 196 -12.47 1.75 -4.28
N THR A 197 -11.59 2.46 -4.99
CA THR A 197 -11.93 3.23 -6.19
C THR A 197 -12.53 2.38 -7.32
N ALA A 198 -12.35 1.06 -7.32
CA ALA A 198 -12.99 0.16 -8.29
C ALA A 198 -14.46 -0.15 -7.94
N ILE A 199 -14.89 0.07 -6.70
CA ILE A 199 -16.26 -0.23 -6.21
C ILE A 199 -16.98 0.98 -5.61
N CYS A 200 -16.34 2.15 -5.62
CA CYS A 200 -16.90 3.42 -5.18
C CYS A 200 -16.34 4.55 -6.07
N PRO A 201 -17.20 5.41 -6.64
CA PRO A 201 -16.74 6.49 -7.50
C PRO A 201 -15.70 7.40 -6.83
N ILE A 202 -14.64 7.74 -7.57
CA ILE A 202 -13.53 8.60 -7.07
C ILE A 202 -14.06 9.94 -6.54
N SER A 203 -15.03 10.54 -7.23
CA SER A 203 -15.66 11.80 -6.85
C SER A 203 -16.28 11.72 -5.45
N LEU A 204 -16.97 10.62 -5.15
CA LEU A 204 -17.59 10.37 -3.86
C LEU A 204 -16.53 10.10 -2.77
N LEU A 205 -15.52 9.26 -3.05
CA LEU A 205 -14.44 8.99 -2.09
C LEU A 205 -13.67 10.26 -1.69
N LYS A 206 -13.47 11.18 -2.64
CA LYS A 206 -12.88 12.49 -2.34
C LYS A 206 -13.74 13.28 -1.36
N ARG A 207 -15.07 13.34 -1.60
CA ARG A 207 -16.01 14.02 -0.71
C ARG A 207 -16.07 13.40 0.69
N VAL A 208 -16.11 12.07 0.77
CA VAL A 208 -16.05 11.33 2.04
C VAL A 208 -14.76 11.65 2.78
N SER A 209 -13.63 11.67 2.08
CA SER A 209 -12.34 12.02 2.68
C SER A 209 -12.30 13.46 3.20
N ASP A 210 -12.87 14.42 2.47
CA ASP A 210 -12.97 15.81 2.91
C ASP A 210 -13.86 15.96 4.16
N LEU A 211 -15.00 15.28 4.18
CA LEU A 211 -15.91 15.26 5.32
C LEU A 211 -15.25 14.62 6.57
N LEU A 212 -14.50 13.52 6.41
CA LEU A 212 -13.73 12.91 7.48
C LEU A 212 -12.63 13.85 8.01
N ARG A 213 -11.92 14.55 7.12
CA ARG A 213 -10.92 15.57 7.53
C ARG A 213 -11.59 16.70 8.32
N TRP A 214 -12.76 17.14 7.90
CA TRP A 214 -13.49 18.21 8.57
C TRP A 214 -14.00 17.81 9.96
N GLU A 215 -14.54 16.59 10.09
CA GLU A 215 -14.92 16.01 11.38
C GLU A 215 -13.72 15.97 12.34
N TYR A 216 -12.55 15.51 11.85
CA TYR A 216 -11.33 15.49 12.65
C TYR A 216 -10.88 16.88 13.12
N LYS A 217 -10.95 17.91 12.24
CA LYS A 217 -10.57 19.29 12.58
C LYS A 217 -11.46 19.93 13.64
N THR A 218 -12.76 19.68 13.57
CA THR A 218 -13.75 20.47 14.31
C THR A 218 -14.25 19.78 15.58
N GLN A 219 -14.15 18.44 15.67
CA GLN A 219 -14.56 17.58 16.80
C GLN A 219 -16.03 17.70 17.27
N ASN A 220 -16.78 18.69 16.79
CA ASN A 220 -18.19 18.96 17.08
C ASN A 220 -19.13 18.65 15.90
N PHE A 221 -18.56 18.35 14.72
CA PHE A 221 -19.29 17.87 13.56
C PHE A 221 -19.33 16.34 13.62
N LYS A 222 -20.52 15.74 13.47
CA LYS A 222 -20.66 14.28 13.43
C LYS A 222 -21.30 13.86 12.11
N LEU A 223 -20.68 12.89 11.46
CA LEU A 223 -21.16 12.33 10.21
C LEU A 223 -22.22 11.25 10.48
N SER A 224 -23.47 11.50 10.08
CA SER A 224 -24.62 10.60 10.32
C SER A 224 -24.47 9.23 9.63
N TRP A 225 -23.86 9.20 8.45
CA TRP A 225 -23.63 7.99 7.64
C TRP A 225 -22.37 7.22 8.05
N LYS A 226 -21.55 7.75 8.95
CA LYS A 226 -20.24 7.17 9.28
C LYS A 226 -20.41 5.93 10.15
N LEU A 227 -19.92 4.80 9.64
CA LEU A 227 -19.84 3.55 10.37
C LEU A 227 -18.70 3.58 11.42
N LYS A 228 -18.75 2.67 12.40
CA LYS A 228 -17.64 2.49 13.35
C LYS A 228 -16.37 2.12 12.58
N SER A 229 -15.26 2.78 12.91
CA SER A 229 -13.95 2.64 12.26
C SER A 229 -12.86 2.99 13.28
N PHE A 230 -11.62 2.57 13.00
CA PHE A 230 -10.44 3.03 13.73
C PHE A 230 -9.99 4.44 13.27
N PRO A 231 -9.11 5.11 14.03
CA PRO A 231 -8.54 6.39 13.64
C PRO A 231 -7.86 6.33 12.27
N VAL A 232 -8.25 7.24 11.37
CA VAL A 232 -7.67 7.40 10.02
C VAL A 232 -6.75 8.62 9.91
N PHE A 233 -6.67 9.43 10.97
CA PHE A 233 -5.80 10.59 11.09
C PHE A 233 -5.01 10.54 12.40
N SER A 234 -3.95 11.33 12.43
CA SER A 234 -3.11 11.63 13.60
C SER A 234 -2.87 13.13 13.67
N ASP A 235 -2.25 13.62 14.74
CA ASP A 235 -1.94 15.04 14.90
C ASP A 235 -0.95 15.55 13.85
N SER A 236 -0.07 14.68 13.32
CA SER A 236 0.84 15.01 12.22
C SER A 236 0.19 14.90 10.83
N SER A 237 -1.06 14.46 10.73
CA SER A 237 -1.70 14.22 9.43
C SER A 237 -1.91 15.52 8.63
N PRO A 238 -1.63 15.51 7.31
CA PRO A 238 -1.86 16.66 6.45
C PRO A 238 -3.35 16.87 6.17
N LEU A 239 -3.91 17.97 6.68
CA LEU A 239 -5.33 18.29 6.53
C LEU A 239 -5.60 19.45 5.55
N TYR A 240 -4.60 19.87 4.77
CA TYR A 240 -4.68 21.02 3.85
C TYR A 240 -5.59 20.78 2.63
N HIS A 241 -6.02 19.53 2.40
CA HIS A 241 -6.99 19.20 1.36
C HIS A 241 -8.36 19.87 1.58
N THR A 242 -8.70 20.18 2.83
CA THR A 242 -10.04 20.67 3.22
C THR A 242 -9.91 21.95 4.05
N ASN A 243 -9.77 23.10 3.39
CA ASN A 243 -9.53 24.39 4.06
C ASN A 243 -10.80 25.12 4.51
N SER A 244 -11.96 24.69 4.04
CA SER A 244 -13.27 25.20 4.39
C SER A 244 -14.23 24.05 4.67
N GLU A 245 -15.34 24.37 5.34
CA GLU A 245 -16.41 23.40 5.60
C GLU A 245 -16.92 22.79 4.28
N PRO A 246 -16.77 21.47 4.08
CA PRO A 246 -17.34 20.80 2.91
C PRO A 246 -18.86 20.70 3.06
N GLN A 247 -19.57 20.76 1.93
CA GLN A 247 -21.01 20.53 1.93
C GLN A 247 -21.30 19.08 2.37
N PRO A 248 -22.39 18.85 3.15
CA PRO A 248 -22.88 17.51 3.44
C PRO A 248 -23.13 16.72 2.15
N LEU A 249 -23.01 15.39 2.21
CA LEU A 249 -23.38 14.54 1.09
C LEU A 249 -24.84 14.80 0.69
N THR A 250 -25.09 14.80 -0.61
CA THR A 250 -26.47 14.81 -1.12
C THR A 250 -27.12 13.46 -0.85
N ALA A 251 -28.46 13.41 -0.89
CA ALA A 251 -29.18 12.14 -0.72
C ALA A 251 -28.80 11.08 -1.78
N GLU A 252 -28.37 11.50 -2.98
CA GLU A 252 -27.86 10.60 -4.02
C GLU A 252 -26.50 9.99 -3.61
N GLU A 253 -25.60 10.83 -3.09
CA GLU A 253 -24.28 10.39 -2.65
C GLU A 253 -24.31 9.57 -1.38
N GLU A 254 -25.23 9.83 -0.45
CA GLU A 254 -25.45 8.97 0.70
C GLU A 254 -25.94 7.58 0.27
N ARG A 255 -26.85 7.51 -0.70
CA ARG A 255 -27.29 6.21 -1.29
C ARG A 255 -26.15 5.50 -2.00
N GLU A 256 -25.32 6.21 -2.76
CA GLU A 256 -24.18 5.59 -3.44
C GLU A 256 -23.09 5.16 -2.45
N LEU A 257 -22.89 5.89 -1.36
CA LEU A 257 -21.99 5.49 -0.27
C LEU A 257 -22.51 4.24 0.45
N GLU A 258 -23.82 4.17 0.70
CA GLU A 258 -24.46 2.97 1.22
C GLU A 258 -24.27 1.78 0.26
N ALA A 259 -24.47 1.98 -1.04
CA ALA A 259 -24.20 0.96 -2.04
C ALA A 259 -22.73 0.52 -2.04
N ALA A 260 -21.78 1.44 -1.90
CA ALA A 260 -20.36 1.12 -1.78
C ALA A 260 -20.04 0.29 -0.53
N HIS A 261 -20.67 0.60 0.61
CA HIS A 261 -20.57 -0.24 1.82
C HIS A 261 -21.14 -1.64 1.57
N VAL A 262 -22.28 -1.76 0.92
CA VAL A 262 -22.86 -3.08 0.57
C VAL A 262 -21.90 -3.87 -0.33
N ARG A 263 -21.28 -3.23 -1.33
CA ARG A 263 -20.32 -3.91 -2.23
C ARG A 263 -19.11 -4.47 -1.48
N ILE A 264 -18.45 -3.66 -0.65
CA ILE A 264 -17.27 -4.14 0.11
C ILE A 264 -17.67 -5.20 1.14
N GLN A 265 -18.85 -5.09 1.77
CA GLN A 265 -19.36 -6.10 2.70
C GLN A 265 -19.65 -7.44 2.00
N GLU A 266 -20.20 -7.42 0.78
CA GLU A 266 -20.41 -8.64 0.00
C GLU A 266 -19.07 -9.31 -0.37
N ILE A 267 -18.08 -8.54 -0.79
CA ILE A 267 -16.71 -9.03 -1.04
C ILE A 267 -16.13 -9.65 0.24
N CYS A 268 -16.22 -8.95 1.38
CA CYS A 268 -15.70 -9.45 2.66
C CYS A 268 -16.41 -10.73 3.12
N ARG A 269 -17.74 -10.78 2.98
CA ARG A 269 -18.55 -11.99 3.28
C ARG A 269 -18.08 -13.16 2.44
N LYS A 270 -17.91 -12.95 1.13
CA LYS A 270 -17.46 -14.00 0.23
C LYS A 270 -16.04 -14.49 0.56
N CYS A 271 -15.15 -13.56 0.91
CA CYS A 271 -13.81 -13.85 1.42
C CYS A 271 -13.85 -14.70 2.70
N GLN A 272 -14.70 -14.34 3.67
CA GLN A 272 -14.87 -15.08 4.91
C GLN A 272 -15.40 -16.51 4.66
N GLU A 273 -16.48 -16.64 3.87
CA GLU A 273 -17.08 -17.94 3.49
C GLU A 273 -16.11 -18.86 2.73
N SER A 274 -15.28 -18.26 1.88
CA SER A 274 -14.30 -18.99 1.05
C SER A 274 -12.95 -19.16 1.73
N ASN A 275 -12.79 -18.59 2.93
CA ASN A 275 -11.54 -18.53 3.67
C ASN A 275 -10.37 -17.95 2.84
N VAL A 276 -10.63 -16.83 2.20
CA VAL A 276 -9.71 -16.11 1.32
C VAL A 276 -9.42 -14.73 1.94
N PRO A 277 -8.18 -14.44 2.37
CA PRO A 277 -7.83 -13.12 2.85
C PRO A 277 -8.07 -12.03 1.80
N LEU A 278 -8.61 -10.90 2.23
CA LEU A 278 -8.87 -9.70 1.47
C LEU A 278 -7.87 -8.63 1.84
N LEU A 279 -7.19 -8.09 0.85
CA LEU A 279 -6.25 -6.99 1.01
C LEU A 279 -6.78 -5.75 0.31
N ILE A 280 -6.98 -4.69 1.09
CA ILE A 280 -7.40 -3.39 0.57
C ILE A 280 -6.16 -2.55 0.30
N ASP A 281 -5.95 -2.23 -0.97
CA ASP A 281 -4.80 -1.45 -1.43
C ASP A 281 -4.96 0.03 -1.05
N ALA A 282 -3.82 0.69 -0.78
CA ALA A 282 -3.78 2.14 -0.55
C ALA A 282 -3.55 2.91 -1.86
N GLU A 283 -4.07 4.14 -1.93
CA GLU A 283 -4.11 5.00 -3.12
C GLU A 283 -3.62 6.42 -2.78
N ASP A 284 -4.01 7.45 -3.54
CA ASP A 284 -3.61 8.85 -3.30
C ASP A 284 -4.19 9.43 -1.99
N THR A 285 -3.47 10.33 -1.32
CA THR A 285 -3.84 10.89 0.00
C THR A 285 -5.15 11.67 -0.02
N ILE A 286 -5.58 12.13 -1.20
CA ILE A 286 -6.87 12.80 -1.39
C ILE A 286 -8.06 11.84 -1.15
N LEU A 287 -7.86 10.53 -1.39
CA LEU A 287 -8.86 9.46 -1.24
C LEU A 287 -8.60 8.58 -0.01
N GLN A 288 -7.35 8.49 0.43
CA GLN A 288 -6.92 7.52 1.45
C GLN A 288 -7.74 7.52 2.74
N PRO A 289 -8.21 8.66 3.29
CA PRO A 289 -9.04 8.62 4.50
C PRO A 289 -10.35 7.84 4.34
N ALA A 290 -11.02 7.95 3.19
CA ALA A 290 -12.21 7.17 2.89
C ALA A 290 -11.87 5.67 2.74
N ILE A 291 -10.73 5.36 2.12
CA ILE A 291 -10.25 3.97 1.94
C ILE A 291 -9.94 3.32 3.30
N ASP A 292 -9.14 3.99 4.14
CA ASP A 292 -8.81 3.52 5.49
C ASP A 292 -10.08 3.34 6.33
N TYR A 293 -11.02 4.28 6.25
CA TYR A 293 -12.33 4.20 6.91
C TYR A 293 -13.13 2.96 6.48
N MET A 294 -13.23 2.71 5.17
CA MET A 294 -13.94 1.54 4.65
C MET A 294 -13.22 0.24 5.00
N ALA A 295 -11.89 0.23 5.02
CA ALA A 295 -11.10 -0.94 5.41
C ALA A 295 -11.28 -1.28 6.90
N TYR A 296 -11.19 -0.30 7.79
CA TYR A 296 -11.34 -0.52 9.23
C TYR A 296 -12.77 -0.86 9.63
N SER A 297 -13.78 -0.20 9.04
CA SER A 297 -15.17 -0.58 9.26
C SER A 297 -15.47 -2.02 8.80
N SER A 298 -14.90 -2.43 7.66
CA SER A 298 -14.99 -3.82 7.18
C SER A 298 -14.27 -4.79 8.12
N ALA A 299 -13.07 -4.45 8.61
CA ALA A 299 -12.35 -5.28 9.56
C ALA A 299 -13.13 -5.48 10.87
N ILE A 300 -13.74 -4.44 11.41
CA ILE A 300 -14.59 -4.53 12.61
C ILE A 300 -15.76 -5.51 12.41
N LEU A 301 -16.32 -5.57 11.20
CA LEU A 301 -17.45 -6.44 10.89
C LEU A 301 -17.05 -7.90 10.60
N PHE A 302 -15.90 -8.13 9.96
CA PHE A 302 -15.55 -9.44 9.40
C PHE A 302 -14.33 -10.12 10.04
N ASN A 303 -13.45 -9.38 10.73
CA ASN A 303 -12.34 -9.98 11.45
C ASN A 303 -12.80 -10.41 12.85
N ALA A 304 -13.09 -11.71 12.99
CA ALA A 304 -13.46 -12.31 14.27
C ALA A 304 -12.38 -13.29 14.80
N ASP A 305 -11.60 -13.91 13.92
CA ASP A 305 -10.58 -14.89 14.26
C ASP A 305 -9.22 -14.21 14.53
N LYS A 306 -8.69 -14.40 15.75
CA LYS A 306 -7.38 -13.86 16.18
C LYS A 306 -6.20 -14.57 15.55
N ASP A 307 -6.37 -15.77 15.04
CA ASP A 307 -5.26 -16.47 14.39
C ASP A 307 -5.14 -16.11 12.92
N ARG A 308 -6.22 -15.62 12.31
CA ARG A 308 -6.21 -15.22 10.90
C ARG A 308 -7.23 -14.12 10.60
N PRO A 309 -6.80 -12.84 10.53
CA PRO A 309 -7.66 -11.78 10.03
C PRO A 309 -8.02 -12.04 8.56
N ILE A 310 -9.24 -11.66 8.16
CA ILE A 310 -9.69 -11.74 6.77
C ILE A 310 -9.34 -10.45 6.04
N VAL A 311 -9.58 -9.30 6.67
CA VAL A 311 -9.39 -7.98 6.06
C VAL A 311 -8.04 -7.39 6.47
N TYR A 312 -7.26 -7.01 5.48
CA TYR A 312 -5.97 -6.33 5.60
C TYR A 312 -6.06 -4.91 5.05
N ASN A 313 -5.64 -3.91 5.82
CA ASN A 313 -5.46 -2.53 5.33
C ASN A 313 -4.00 -2.28 4.91
N THR A 314 -3.77 -1.38 3.95
CA THR A 314 -2.42 -1.04 3.49
C THR A 314 -1.91 0.27 4.08
N VAL A 315 -0.73 0.24 4.69
CA VAL A 315 -0.03 1.42 5.25
C VAL A 315 1.12 1.83 4.34
N GLN A 316 1.15 3.11 3.97
CA GLN A 316 2.16 3.70 3.08
C GLN A 316 3.22 4.48 3.88
N ALA A 317 4.36 3.87 4.17
CA ALA A 317 5.43 4.42 5.00
C ALA A 317 6.21 5.61 4.39
N TYR A 318 5.91 6.01 3.16
CA TYR A 318 6.44 7.23 2.57
C TYR A 318 5.77 8.52 3.09
N LEU A 319 4.58 8.41 3.69
CA LEU A 319 3.88 9.52 4.32
C LEU A 319 4.44 9.77 5.71
N ARG A 320 4.65 11.05 6.05
CA ARG A 320 5.24 11.45 7.35
C ARG A 320 4.42 10.99 8.56
N ASP A 321 3.10 10.88 8.39
CA ASP A 321 2.14 10.54 9.44
C ASP A 321 1.85 9.03 9.53
N ALA A 322 2.44 8.20 8.65
CA ALA A 322 2.11 6.79 8.53
C ALA A 322 2.37 6.00 9.82
N GLY A 323 3.49 6.29 10.48
CA GLY A 323 3.83 5.67 11.76
C GLY A 323 2.78 5.98 12.82
N GLU A 324 2.45 7.24 13.03
CA GLU A 324 1.48 7.66 14.05
C GLU A 324 0.08 7.08 13.79
N ARG A 325 -0.42 7.18 12.55
CA ARG A 325 -1.72 6.58 12.18
C ARG A 325 -1.75 5.07 12.41
N LEU A 326 -0.67 4.35 12.07
CA LEU A 326 -0.58 2.92 12.30
C LEU A 326 -0.63 2.58 13.80
N HIS A 327 0.09 3.32 14.65
CA HIS A 327 0.07 3.09 16.10
C HIS A 327 -1.34 3.33 16.67
N LEU A 328 -2.01 4.41 16.27
CA LEU A 328 -3.37 4.71 16.72
C LEU A 328 -4.37 3.63 16.28
N ALA A 329 -4.28 3.16 15.03
CA ALA A 329 -5.15 2.10 14.53
C ALA A 329 -4.92 0.77 15.27
N VAL A 330 -3.66 0.39 15.53
CA VAL A 330 -3.33 -0.83 16.31
C VAL A 330 -3.82 -0.72 17.75
N GLN A 331 -3.61 0.42 18.41
CA GLN A 331 -4.09 0.65 19.78
C GLN A 331 -5.60 0.53 19.88
N GLU A 332 -6.32 1.12 18.92
CA GLU A 332 -7.78 1.04 18.90
C GLU A 332 -8.27 -0.38 18.60
N ALA A 333 -7.62 -1.09 17.68
CA ALA A 333 -7.93 -2.50 17.40
C ALA A 333 -7.71 -3.40 18.63
N GLU A 334 -6.63 -3.19 19.39
CA GLU A 334 -6.39 -3.89 20.66
C GLU A 334 -7.46 -3.55 21.71
N ARG A 335 -7.80 -2.26 21.85
CA ARG A 335 -8.82 -1.77 22.80
C ARG A 335 -10.19 -2.37 22.53
N GLU A 336 -10.55 -2.50 21.26
CA GLU A 336 -11.81 -3.08 20.79
C GLU A 336 -11.74 -4.60 20.60
N ASN A 337 -10.57 -5.20 20.84
CA ASN A 337 -10.31 -6.64 20.69
C ASN A 337 -10.66 -7.18 19.28
N VAL A 338 -10.34 -6.40 18.25
CA VAL A 338 -10.57 -6.73 16.83
C VAL A 338 -9.25 -7.18 16.20
N PRO A 339 -9.15 -8.43 15.70
CA PRO A 339 -8.03 -8.88 14.88
C PRO A 339 -7.87 -8.02 13.63
N MET A 340 -6.64 -7.75 13.19
CA MET A 340 -6.40 -6.87 12.04
C MET A 340 -5.24 -7.35 11.17
N GLY A 341 -5.43 -7.27 9.86
CA GLY A 341 -4.36 -7.44 8.90
C GLY A 341 -3.74 -6.10 8.49
N PHE A 342 -2.42 -6.04 8.36
CA PHE A 342 -1.73 -4.87 7.81
C PHE A 342 -0.76 -5.27 6.70
N LYS A 343 -0.87 -4.64 5.54
CA LYS A 343 0.17 -4.64 4.51
C LYS A 343 1.00 -3.37 4.64
N LEU A 344 2.30 -3.51 4.82
CA LEU A 344 3.22 -2.38 4.88
C LEU A 344 3.95 -2.21 3.55
N VAL A 345 3.80 -1.04 2.93
CA VAL A 345 4.52 -0.63 1.71
C VAL A 345 5.28 0.68 1.96
N ARG A 346 6.18 1.06 1.05
CA ARG A 346 6.67 2.45 1.02
C ARG A 346 5.58 3.38 0.47
N GLY A 347 5.25 3.26 -0.80
CA GLY A 347 4.22 4.07 -1.47
C GLY A 347 4.44 4.10 -2.99
N ALA A 348 3.41 4.47 -3.75
CA ALA A 348 3.44 4.48 -5.22
C ALA A 348 3.06 5.83 -5.85
N TYR A 349 2.68 6.83 -5.04
CA TYR A 349 2.03 8.06 -5.51
C TYR A 349 2.89 9.32 -5.24
N MET A 350 4.19 9.17 -4.93
CA MET A 350 5.11 10.26 -4.58
C MET A 350 5.02 11.50 -5.48
N SER A 351 4.97 11.29 -6.79
CA SER A 351 4.95 12.39 -7.76
C SER A 351 3.60 13.10 -7.83
N SER A 352 2.46 12.40 -7.68
CA SER A 352 1.14 13.04 -7.62
C SER A 352 1.00 13.83 -6.32
N GLU A 353 1.44 13.26 -5.19
CA GLU A 353 1.41 13.94 -3.89
C GLU A 353 2.22 15.23 -3.88
N ALA A 354 3.44 15.21 -4.44
CA ALA A 354 4.28 16.41 -4.50
C ALA A 354 3.65 17.51 -5.36
N ARG A 355 3.08 17.17 -6.53
CA ARG A 355 2.38 18.14 -7.39
C ARG A 355 1.14 18.71 -6.72
N LEU A 356 0.37 17.88 -6.03
CA LEU A 356 -0.84 18.32 -5.34
C LEU A 356 -0.49 19.30 -4.21
N ALA A 357 0.48 18.96 -3.36
CA ALA A 357 0.91 19.83 -2.26
C ALA A 357 1.43 21.19 -2.77
N ASP A 358 2.25 21.19 -3.82
CA ASP A 358 2.78 22.41 -4.46
C ASP A 358 1.64 23.29 -5.02
N SER A 359 0.68 22.68 -5.71
CA SER A 359 -0.48 23.40 -6.26
C SER A 359 -1.37 24.07 -5.19
N LEU A 360 -1.32 23.56 -3.96
CA LEU A 360 -2.04 24.11 -2.81
C LEU A 360 -1.16 25.01 -1.94
N GLY A 361 0.13 25.20 -2.28
CA GLY A 361 1.07 26.01 -1.49
C GLY A 361 1.51 25.37 -0.17
N HIS A 362 1.46 24.05 -0.07
CA HIS A 362 1.82 23.28 1.14
C HIS A 362 3.05 22.41 0.91
N LYS A 363 3.73 22.05 2.01
CA LYS A 363 4.81 21.07 1.98
C LYS A 363 4.26 19.68 1.65
N SER A 364 4.97 18.94 0.80
CA SER A 364 4.62 17.56 0.48
C SER A 364 4.44 16.69 1.74
N PRO A 365 3.40 15.84 1.78
CA PRO A 365 3.15 14.93 2.90
C PRO A 365 4.14 13.75 2.91
N VAL A 366 4.89 13.59 1.82
CA VAL A 366 5.94 12.59 1.66
C VAL A 366 7.19 13.02 2.43
N HIS A 367 7.93 12.06 2.98
CA HIS A 367 9.24 12.31 3.60
C HIS A 367 10.21 13.04 2.66
N ASP A 368 11.05 13.90 3.22
CA ASP A 368 12.01 14.73 2.45
C ASP A 368 13.08 13.90 1.72
N THR A 369 13.39 12.69 2.20
CA THR A 369 14.41 11.81 1.63
C THR A 369 13.94 10.35 1.59
N ILE A 370 14.54 9.57 0.68
CA ILE A 370 14.30 8.13 0.60
C ILE A 370 14.78 7.39 1.86
N GLN A 371 15.85 7.87 2.51
CA GLN A 371 16.35 7.34 3.78
C GLN A 371 15.31 7.51 4.91
N ASN A 372 14.63 8.66 4.96
CA ASN A 372 13.55 8.88 5.92
C ASN A 372 12.36 7.93 5.68
N THR A 373 12.01 7.68 4.40
CA THR A 373 11.01 6.67 4.05
C THR A 373 11.46 5.25 4.45
N HIS A 374 12.75 4.92 4.27
CA HIS A 374 13.30 3.63 4.70
C HIS A 374 13.25 3.47 6.23
N ALA A 375 13.61 4.51 6.97
CA ALA A 375 13.54 4.52 8.42
C ALA A 375 12.09 4.34 8.90
N CYS A 376 11.13 5.10 8.34
CA CYS A 376 9.71 4.96 8.66
C CYS A 376 9.20 3.54 8.38
N TYR A 377 9.52 2.98 7.21
CA TYR A 377 9.16 1.60 6.85
C TYR A 377 9.74 0.59 7.86
N ASN A 378 11.04 0.66 8.14
CA ASN A 378 11.70 -0.30 9.02
C ASN A 378 11.19 -0.19 10.48
N ASN A 379 10.85 1.01 10.94
CA ASN A 379 10.25 1.23 12.26
C ASN A 379 8.84 0.62 12.33
N CYS A 380 7.98 0.90 11.33
CA CYS A 380 6.64 0.32 11.25
C CYS A 380 6.69 -1.21 11.12
N MET A 381 7.64 -1.74 10.34
CA MET A 381 7.88 -3.17 10.19
C MET A 381 8.23 -3.81 11.54
N THR A 382 9.17 -3.23 12.27
CA THR A 382 9.59 -3.73 13.60
C THR A 382 8.40 -3.76 14.55
N PHE A 383 7.65 -2.66 14.62
CA PHE A 383 6.44 -2.55 15.45
C PHE A 383 5.38 -3.61 15.10
N LEU A 384 5.05 -3.76 13.81
CA LEU A 384 4.07 -4.75 13.35
C LEU A 384 4.51 -6.19 13.62
N MET A 385 5.80 -6.50 13.45
CA MET A 385 6.32 -7.83 13.74
C MET A 385 6.26 -8.16 15.23
N GLU A 386 6.56 -7.20 16.10
CA GLU A 386 6.40 -7.35 17.56
C GLU A 386 4.93 -7.63 17.92
N LYS A 387 4.01 -6.85 17.35
CA LYS A 387 2.56 -7.05 17.54
C LYS A 387 2.08 -8.42 17.04
N ALA A 388 2.54 -8.87 15.88
CA ALA A 388 2.20 -10.19 15.34
C ALA A 388 2.80 -11.34 16.18
N SER A 389 4.00 -11.15 16.76
CA SER A 389 4.67 -12.17 17.58
C SER A 389 3.99 -12.41 18.93
N ASN A 390 3.34 -11.40 19.50
CA ASN A 390 2.76 -11.45 20.84
C ASN A 390 1.36 -12.09 20.90
N GLY A 391 0.87 -12.69 19.80
CA GLY A 391 -0.46 -13.31 19.74
C GLY A 391 -1.62 -12.32 19.67
N SER A 392 -1.36 -11.04 19.41
CA SER A 392 -2.32 -9.93 19.48
C SER A 392 -3.37 -9.88 18.34
N GLY A 393 -3.61 -10.96 17.61
CA GLY A 393 -4.62 -10.94 16.53
C GLY A 393 -4.16 -10.26 15.23
N PHE A 394 -2.86 -9.98 15.08
CA PHE A 394 -2.35 -9.23 13.94
C PHE A 394 -1.69 -10.11 12.88
N GLY A 395 -2.11 -9.94 11.63
CA GLY A 395 -1.47 -10.47 10.44
C GLY A 395 -0.71 -9.37 9.72
N VAL A 396 0.48 -9.67 9.18
CA VAL A 396 1.38 -8.69 8.60
C VAL A 396 1.90 -9.16 7.24
N VAL A 397 1.74 -8.31 6.22
CA VAL A 397 2.36 -8.47 4.91
C VAL A 397 3.42 -7.39 4.72
N LEU A 398 4.69 -7.79 4.71
CA LEU A 398 5.84 -6.91 4.49
C LEU A 398 6.17 -6.82 3.00
N ALA A 399 5.59 -5.82 2.33
CA ALA A 399 5.76 -5.63 0.89
C ALA A 399 6.97 -4.72 0.59
N THR A 400 8.07 -5.31 0.13
CA THR A 400 9.32 -4.60 -0.17
C THR A 400 10.19 -5.37 -1.17
N HIS A 401 10.84 -4.62 -2.05
CA HIS A 401 11.92 -5.09 -2.92
C HIS A 401 13.32 -4.73 -2.39
N ASN A 402 13.40 -3.90 -1.35
CA ASN A 402 14.66 -3.48 -0.76
C ASN A 402 15.25 -4.62 0.07
N ALA A 403 16.42 -5.10 -0.34
CA ALA A 403 17.11 -6.22 0.30
C ALA A 403 17.58 -5.93 1.73
N ASP A 404 17.91 -4.68 2.06
CA ASP A 404 18.31 -4.30 3.43
C ASP A 404 17.12 -4.40 4.39
N SER A 405 15.94 -3.91 3.99
CA SER A 405 14.70 -4.10 4.74
C SER A 405 14.36 -5.59 4.89
N GLY A 406 14.56 -6.40 3.85
CA GLY A 406 14.36 -7.85 3.91
C GLY A 406 15.29 -8.54 4.91
N ARG A 407 16.60 -8.20 4.89
CA ARG A 407 17.58 -8.72 5.85
C ARG A 407 17.24 -8.30 7.28
N LEU A 408 16.91 -7.02 7.49
CA LEU A 408 16.52 -6.51 8.80
C LEU A 408 15.30 -7.24 9.34
N ALA A 409 14.27 -7.47 8.52
CA ALA A 409 13.09 -8.23 8.88
C ALA A 409 13.44 -9.69 9.26
N SER A 410 14.27 -10.38 8.48
CA SER A 410 14.70 -11.75 8.79
C SER A 410 15.45 -11.85 10.12
N LYS A 411 16.34 -10.88 10.39
CA LYS A 411 17.02 -10.78 11.67
C LYS A 411 16.02 -10.56 12.81
N LYS A 412 15.12 -9.58 12.67
CA LYS A 412 14.09 -9.29 13.67
C LYS A 412 13.16 -10.48 13.93
N ALA A 413 12.81 -11.24 12.89
CA ALA A 413 12.01 -12.45 13.04
C ALA A 413 12.70 -13.51 13.91
N SER A 414 14.02 -13.64 13.77
CA SER A 414 14.82 -14.55 14.59
C SER A 414 14.89 -14.06 16.04
N GLU A 415 15.09 -12.76 16.26
CA GLU A 415 15.10 -12.15 17.60
C GLU A 415 13.76 -12.32 18.34
N LEU A 416 12.64 -12.26 17.61
CA LEU A 416 11.29 -12.43 18.15
C LEU A 416 10.82 -13.89 18.23
N ASN A 417 11.66 -14.87 17.82
CA ASN A 417 11.28 -16.28 17.72
C ASN A 417 9.98 -16.50 16.92
N ILE A 418 9.80 -15.74 15.84
CA ILE A 418 8.61 -15.84 15.00
C ILE A 418 8.57 -17.22 14.33
N ASP A 419 7.47 -17.94 14.53
CA ASP A 419 7.15 -19.10 13.71
C ASP A 419 6.87 -18.64 12.28
N LYS A 420 7.82 -18.88 11.39
CA LYS A 420 7.79 -18.47 9.99
C LYS A 420 6.68 -19.18 9.19
N GLN A 421 6.13 -20.27 9.71
CA GLN A 421 5.10 -21.08 9.05
C GLN A 421 3.68 -20.78 9.52
N ASN A 422 3.49 -20.05 10.62
CA ASN A 422 2.16 -19.78 11.18
C ASN A 422 1.28 -18.84 10.32
N GLY A 423 1.84 -18.24 9.27
CA GLY A 423 1.13 -17.37 8.33
C GLY A 423 0.83 -15.95 8.85
N LYS A 424 1.25 -15.60 10.07
CA LYS A 424 1.04 -14.25 10.63
C LYS A 424 1.97 -13.21 10.03
N ILE A 425 3.12 -13.62 9.52
CA ILE A 425 4.07 -12.74 8.82
C ILE A 425 4.38 -13.33 7.45
N GLU A 426 4.13 -12.52 6.43
CA GLU A 426 4.38 -12.85 5.03
C GLU A 426 5.16 -11.71 4.37
N PHE A 427 6.09 -12.05 3.49
CA PHE A 427 6.77 -11.08 2.63
C PHE A 427 6.09 -11.03 1.26
N ALA A 428 6.02 -9.85 0.66
CA ALA A 428 5.46 -9.69 -0.67
C ALA A 428 6.37 -8.89 -1.60
N GLN A 429 6.47 -9.34 -2.84
CA GLN A 429 7.10 -8.62 -3.95
C GLN A 429 6.15 -8.56 -5.14
N LEU A 430 6.44 -7.69 -6.10
CA LEU A 430 5.70 -7.66 -7.37
C LEU A 430 6.10 -8.87 -8.23
N TYR A 431 5.13 -9.45 -8.94
CA TYR A 431 5.41 -10.47 -9.94
C TYR A 431 6.31 -9.90 -11.05
N GLY A 432 7.35 -10.66 -11.42
CA GLY A 432 8.40 -10.20 -12.35
C GLY A 432 9.47 -9.29 -11.72
N MET A 433 9.48 -9.10 -10.39
CA MET A 433 10.44 -8.24 -9.71
C MET A 433 10.99 -8.83 -8.42
N SER A 434 12.27 -8.57 -8.15
CA SER A 434 12.98 -8.92 -6.90
C SER A 434 12.97 -10.41 -6.59
N ASP A 435 13.18 -11.24 -7.61
CA ASP A 435 13.20 -12.70 -7.49
C ASP A 435 14.34 -13.18 -6.61
N ALA A 436 15.51 -12.52 -6.65
CA ALA A 436 16.61 -12.88 -5.77
C ALA A 436 16.22 -12.73 -4.29
N LEU A 437 15.56 -11.61 -3.95
CA LEU A 437 15.05 -11.38 -2.59
C LEU A 437 13.95 -12.39 -2.22
N SER A 438 12.99 -12.63 -3.12
CA SER A 438 11.91 -13.59 -2.89
C SER A 438 12.43 -15.01 -2.62
N PHE A 439 13.37 -15.49 -3.44
CA PHE A 439 13.98 -16.81 -3.25
C PHE A 439 14.85 -16.86 -1.99
N GLY A 440 15.60 -15.79 -1.70
CA GLY A 440 16.36 -15.69 -0.45
C GLY A 440 15.47 -15.81 0.79
N LEU A 441 14.37 -15.05 0.84
CA LEU A 441 13.40 -15.10 1.93
C LEU A 441 12.71 -16.46 2.03
N LYS A 442 12.33 -17.06 0.89
CA LYS A 442 11.70 -18.38 0.86
C LYS A 442 12.64 -19.45 1.41
N ARG A 443 13.92 -19.41 1.04
CA ARG A 443 14.95 -20.33 1.55
C ARG A 443 15.25 -20.12 3.04
N ALA A 444 15.12 -18.89 3.54
CA ALA A 444 15.18 -18.57 4.97
C ALA A 444 13.94 -19.07 5.75
N GLY A 445 12.98 -19.70 5.07
CA GLY A 445 11.83 -20.38 5.66
C GLY A 445 10.58 -19.51 5.78
N PHE A 446 10.55 -18.30 5.18
CA PHE A 446 9.37 -17.44 5.27
C PHE A 446 8.29 -17.78 4.24
N ASN A 447 7.05 -17.43 4.57
CA ASN A 447 6.01 -17.25 3.57
C ASN A 447 6.34 -16.03 2.72
N VAL A 448 6.33 -16.23 1.40
CA VAL A 448 6.64 -15.20 0.42
C VAL A 448 5.62 -15.27 -0.70
N SER A 449 5.03 -14.13 -1.05
CA SER A 449 4.06 -14.00 -2.12
C SER A 449 4.48 -13.03 -3.22
N LYS A 450 3.93 -13.25 -4.41
CA LYS A 450 4.00 -12.34 -5.54
C LYS A 450 2.65 -11.66 -5.71
N TYR A 451 2.66 -10.33 -5.77
CA TYR A 451 1.54 -9.51 -6.19
C TYR A 451 1.35 -9.68 -7.69
N MET A 452 0.25 -10.34 -8.08
CA MET A 452 0.02 -10.87 -9.42
C MET A 452 -1.21 -10.22 -10.08
N PRO A 453 -1.00 -9.08 -10.76
CA PRO A 453 -2.05 -8.42 -11.54
C PRO A 453 -2.52 -9.28 -12.70
N PHE A 454 -3.82 -9.23 -12.97
CA PHE A 454 -4.43 -9.95 -14.08
C PHE A 454 -5.63 -9.14 -14.60
N GLY A 455 -6.06 -9.42 -15.82
CA GLY A 455 -7.11 -8.69 -16.51
C GLY A 455 -6.76 -8.43 -17.97
N PRO A 456 -7.70 -7.98 -18.81
CA PRO A 456 -7.43 -7.66 -20.21
C PRO A 456 -6.20 -6.77 -20.37
N VAL A 457 -5.43 -6.98 -21.42
CA VAL A 457 -4.15 -6.28 -21.66
C VAL A 457 -4.35 -4.76 -21.57
N GLU A 458 -5.44 -4.26 -22.14
CA GLU A 458 -5.80 -2.85 -22.14
C GLU A 458 -6.01 -2.29 -20.73
N THR A 459 -6.71 -3.03 -19.88
CA THR A 459 -6.97 -2.66 -18.50
C THR A 459 -5.68 -2.63 -17.68
N ALA A 460 -4.70 -3.48 -18.02
CA ALA A 460 -3.41 -3.54 -17.32
C ALA A 460 -2.40 -2.45 -17.75
N ILE A 461 -2.66 -1.68 -18.81
CA ILE A 461 -1.71 -0.68 -19.34
C ILE A 461 -1.26 0.32 -18.25
N PRO A 462 -2.15 0.95 -17.47
CA PRO A 462 -1.73 1.94 -16.47
C PRO A 462 -0.79 1.32 -15.42
N TYR A 463 -1.07 0.09 -15.00
CA TYR A 463 -0.18 -0.69 -14.13
C TYR A 463 1.18 -0.95 -14.78
N LEU A 464 1.22 -1.42 -16.03
CA LEU A 464 2.46 -1.70 -16.76
C LEU A 464 3.33 -0.46 -16.94
N VAL A 465 2.72 0.68 -17.25
CA VAL A 465 3.42 1.97 -17.37
C VAL A 465 4.10 2.33 -16.05
N ARG A 466 3.42 2.17 -14.91
CA ARG A 466 4.04 2.40 -13.59
C ARG A 466 5.21 1.44 -13.32
N ARG A 467 5.11 0.17 -13.71
CA ARG A 467 6.21 -0.80 -13.59
C ARG A 467 7.41 -0.42 -14.46
N ALA A 468 7.16 0.10 -15.67
CA ALA A 468 8.21 0.58 -16.54
C ALA A 468 8.93 1.79 -15.93
N TYR A 469 8.21 2.77 -15.38
CA TYR A 469 8.80 3.94 -14.72
C TYR A 469 9.57 3.57 -13.44
N GLU A 470 9.07 2.64 -12.63
CA GLU A 470 9.74 2.17 -11.41
C GLU A 470 11.06 1.44 -11.72
N ASN A 471 11.15 0.76 -12.86
CA ASN A 471 12.34 0.05 -13.29
C ASN A 471 13.32 0.92 -14.10
N ARG A 472 12.99 2.20 -14.35
CA ARG A 472 13.81 3.14 -15.14
C ARG A 472 15.12 3.46 -14.41
N GLY A 473 16.24 3.27 -15.10
CA GLY A 473 17.57 3.67 -14.63
C GLY A 473 18.39 2.57 -13.94
N MET A 474 19.67 2.88 -13.73
CA MET A 474 20.67 1.90 -13.27
C MET A 474 20.57 1.58 -11.78
N MET A 475 20.08 2.52 -10.95
CA MET A 475 19.88 2.37 -9.50
C MET A 475 18.44 1.97 -9.14
N ALA A 476 17.64 1.56 -10.14
CA ALA A 476 16.26 1.14 -9.94
C ALA A 476 16.17 -0.11 -9.07
N THR A 477 14.98 -0.33 -8.50
CA THR A 477 14.63 -1.43 -7.60
C THR A 477 15.03 -2.82 -8.11
N GLY A 478 15.09 -3.04 -9.42
CA GLY A 478 15.51 -4.31 -10.06
C GLY A 478 17.00 -4.44 -10.40
N ALA A 479 17.88 -3.54 -9.97
CA ALA A 479 19.30 -3.54 -10.39
C ALA A 479 20.07 -4.80 -9.95
N ILE A 480 19.90 -5.21 -8.69
CA ILE A 480 20.53 -6.41 -8.11
C ILE A 480 20.06 -7.66 -8.85
N ASP A 481 18.76 -7.78 -9.05
CA ASP A 481 18.14 -8.88 -9.80
C ASP A 481 18.73 -9.02 -11.20
N ARG A 482 18.82 -7.92 -11.97
CA ARG A 482 19.42 -7.93 -13.31
C ARG A 482 20.86 -8.39 -13.28
N GLN A 483 21.63 -7.98 -12.28
CA GLN A 483 23.02 -8.39 -12.13
C GLN A 483 23.13 -9.89 -11.84
N LEU A 484 22.37 -10.40 -10.87
CA LEU A 484 22.41 -11.80 -10.47
C LEU A 484 21.90 -12.73 -11.58
N MET A 485 20.82 -12.35 -12.29
CA MET A 485 20.34 -13.10 -13.45
C MET A 485 21.37 -13.16 -14.57
N ARG A 486 22.08 -12.05 -14.86
CA ARG A 486 23.17 -12.03 -15.86
C ARG A 486 24.34 -12.92 -15.44
N MET A 487 24.71 -12.90 -14.16
CA MET A 487 25.76 -13.77 -13.63
C MET A 487 25.37 -15.25 -13.77
N GLU A 488 24.13 -15.60 -13.47
CA GLU A 488 23.64 -16.97 -13.63
C GLU A 488 23.57 -17.39 -15.10
N LEU A 489 23.07 -16.54 -16.00
CA LEU A 489 23.07 -16.81 -17.43
C LEU A 489 24.48 -17.06 -17.97
N LYS A 490 25.46 -16.22 -17.56
CA LYS A 490 26.87 -16.42 -17.92
C LYS A 490 27.40 -17.75 -17.40
N ARG A 491 27.05 -18.12 -16.16
CA ARG A 491 27.45 -19.41 -15.56
C ARG A 491 26.87 -20.59 -16.34
N ARG A 492 25.57 -20.57 -16.68
CA ARG A 492 24.91 -21.63 -17.47
C ARG A 492 25.51 -21.76 -18.88
N LEU A 493 25.83 -20.64 -19.52
CA LEU A 493 26.49 -20.63 -20.83
C LEU A 493 27.87 -21.30 -20.74
N LEU A 494 28.71 -20.89 -19.79
CA LEU A 494 30.06 -21.45 -19.62
C LEU A 494 30.04 -22.94 -19.25
N ALA A 495 29.05 -23.38 -18.46
CA ALA A 495 28.89 -24.78 -18.09
C ALA A 495 28.31 -25.66 -19.22
N GLY A 496 27.60 -25.08 -20.20
CA GLY A 496 27.11 -25.80 -21.38
C GLY A 496 28.10 -25.83 -22.55
N THR A 497 29.20 -25.06 -22.47
CA THR A 497 30.31 -25.05 -23.43
C THR A 497 31.51 -25.90 -22.98
N ALA A 498 31.46 -26.45 -21.76
CA ALA A 498 32.41 -27.41 -21.20
C ALA A 498 31.78 -28.81 -21.21
#